data_AF-A0AAU7AUA8-F1
#
_entry.id   AF-A0AAU7AUA8-F1
#
_cell.length_a   1.000
_cell.length_b   1.000
_cell.length_c   1.000
_cell.angle_alpha   90.00
_cell.angle_beta   90.00
_cell.angle_gamma   90.00
#
_symmetry.space_group_name_H-M   'P 1'
#
loop_
_entity.id
_entity.type
_entity.pdbx_description
1 polymer ?
#
loop_
_entity_poly.entity_id
_entity_poly.type
_entity_poly.pdbx_seq_one_letter_code
_entity_poly.pdbx_strand_id
1 'polypeptide(L)'
;MSLASDEAVLRDAADLIARRRRERSVERVVSTALPTAHGTFTAVGYRSVADGAEHIAVVKGDVAGRHDVPVHIHHACLAGDVFHALACDCGTQIEHALTAIERRGAGALLYLARADRGEGGHAGPTHSDVGAQILADLGLPSSTDILQ
;
A
#
# COMPACT_ATOMS: atom_id res chain seq x y z
N MET A 1 27.54 -24.29 -22.45
CA MET A 1 26.51 -25.06 -21.74
C MET A 1 26.00 -24.41 -20.44
N SER A 2 26.50 -23.22 -20.03
CA SER A 2 26.03 -22.47 -18.84
C SER A 2 24.93 -21.45 -19.16
N LEU A 3 25.06 -20.73 -20.27
CA LEU A 3 24.20 -19.57 -20.59
C LEU A 3 22.72 -19.93 -20.84
N ALA A 4 22.45 -21.09 -21.45
CA ALA A 4 21.08 -21.53 -21.73
C ALA A 4 20.31 -21.96 -20.46
N SER A 5 21.04 -22.43 -19.44
CA SER A 5 20.46 -22.83 -18.14
C SER A 5 20.13 -21.60 -17.30
N ASP A 6 20.99 -20.57 -17.35
CA ASP A 6 20.77 -19.30 -16.64
C ASP A 6 19.58 -18.54 -17.26
N GLU A 7 19.42 -18.57 -18.59
CA GLU A 7 18.29 -17.93 -19.29
C GLU A 7 16.95 -18.61 -18.98
N ALA A 8 16.92 -19.95 -18.86
CA ALA A 8 15.74 -20.69 -18.47
C ALA A 8 15.30 -20.38 -17.04
N VAL A 9 16.24 -20.32 -16.09
CA VAL A 9 15.96 -19.96 -14.69
C VAL A 9 15.42 -18.53 -14.58
N LEU A 10 15.98 -17.58 -15.33
CA LEU A 10 15.49 -16.19 -15.35
C LEU A 10 14.07 -16.09 -15.93
N ARG A 11 13.74 -16.88 -16.96
CA ARG A 11 12.39 -16.93 -17.51
C ARG A 11 11.38 -17.47 -16.51
N ASP A 12 11.72 -18.58 -15.84
CA ASP A 12 10.86 -19.19 -14.83
C ASP A 12 10.63 -18.25 -13.63
N ALA A 13 11.67 -17.53 -13.20
CA ALA A 13 11.54 -16.52 -12.15
C ALA A 13 10.62 -15.35 -12.57
N ALA A 14 10.77 -14.85 -13.81
CA ALA A 14 9.91 -13.80 -14.34
C ALA A 14 8.45 -14.26 -14.45
N ASP A 15 8.22 -15.49 -14.91
CA ASP A 15 6.88 -16.10 -14.98
C ASP A 15 6.27 -16.26 -13.58
N LEU A 16 7.06 -16.66 -12.58
CA LEU A 16 6.61 -16.75 -11.19
C LEU A 16 6.21 -15.36 -10.63
N ILE A 17 7.02 -14.34 -10.84
CA ILE A 17 6.71 -12.96 -10.42
C ILE A 17 5.43 -12.46 -11.12
N ALA A 18 5.32 -12.70 -12.43
CA ALA A 18 4.16 -12.30 -13.22
C ALA A 18 2.89 -13.03 -12.78
N ARG A 19 2.99 -14.31 -12.39
CA ARG A 19 1.84 -15.07 -11.85
C ARG A 19 1.42 -14.52 -10.50
N ARG A 20 2.37 -14.31 -9.60
CA ARG A 20 2.12 -13.76 -8.25
C ARG A 20 1.46 -12.39 -8.29
N ARG A 21 1.85 -11.52 -9.24
CA ARG A 21 1.20 -10.22 -9.45
C ARG A 21 -0.27 -10.31 -9.91
N ARG A 22 -0.66 -11.40 -10.59
CA ARG A 22 -2.04 -11.64 -11.03
C ARG A 22 -2.90 -12.32 -9.97
N GLU A 23 -2.27 -13.06 -9.05
CA GLU A 23 -2.95 -13.67 -7.92
C GLU A 23 -3.47 -12.58 -6.97
N ARG A 24 -4.74 -12.67 -6.56
CA ARG A 24 -5.34 -11.68 -5.66
C ARG A 24 -4.67 -11.78 -4.28
N SER A 25 -4.04 -10.68 -3.86
CA SER A 25 -3.37 -10.51 -2.57
C SER A 25 -4.26 -9.85 -1.52
N VAL A 26 -5.25 -9.05 -1.94
CA VAL A 26 -6.16 -8.32 -1.05
C VAL A 26 -7.62 -8.39 -1.50
N GLU A 27 -8.52 -8.27 -0.54
CA GLU A 27 -9.97 -8.10 -0.72
C GLU A 27 -10.41 -6.75 -0.11
N ARG A 28 -11.19 -5.96 -0.86
CA ARG A 28 -11.82 -4.74 -0.35
C ARG A 28 -13.00 -5.13 0.54
N VAL A 29 -12.99 -4.71 1.80
CA VAL A 29 -13.93 -5.19 2.83
C VAL A 29 -14.98 -4.15 3.19
N VAL A 30 -14.59 -2.88 3.26
CA VAL A 30 -15.45 -1.79 3.72
C VAL A 30 -15.02 -0.46 3.13
N SER A 31 -15.96 0.49 3.02
CA SER A 31 -15.67 1.89 2.74
C SER A 31 -16.57 2.80 3.58
N THR A 32 -15.99 3.84 4.17
CA THR A 32 -16.72 4.79 5.01
C THR A 32 -16.09 6.18 4.97
N ALA A 33 -16.88 7.21 5.29
CA ALA A 33 -16.34 8.54 5.52
C ALA A 33 -15.46 8.56 6.77
N LEU A 34 -14.33 9.26 6.67
CA LEU A 34 -13.36 9.45 7.74
C LEU A 34 -13.12 10.97 7.92
N PRO A 35 -13.90 11.64 8.78
CA PRO A 35 -13.59 13.01 9.19
C PRO A 35 -12.38 13.00 10.12
N THR A 36 -11.41 13.88 9.86
CA THR A 36 -10.17 14.01 10.62
C THR A 36 -9.86 15.48 10.87
N ALA A 37 -8.84 15.76 11.68
CA ALA A 37 -8.29 17.12 11.83
C ALA A 37 -7.72 17.69 10.52
N HIS A 38 -7.32 16.83 9.58
CA HIS A 38 -6.72 17.23 8.30
C HIS A 38 -7.76 17.39 7.18
N GLY A 39 -9.04 17.14 7.44
CA GLY A 39 -10.11 17.16 6.44
C GLY A 39 -10.95 15.90 6.46
N THR A 40 -11.89 15.81 5.51
CA THR A 40 -12.75 14.64 5.33
C THR A 40 -12.27 13.80 4.17
N PHE A 41 -12.06 12.52 4.44
CA PHE A 41 -11.57 11.50 3.51
C PHE A 41 -12.56 10.34 3.41
N THR A 42 -12.30 9.42 2.49
CA THR A 42 -12.90 8.09 2.47
C THR A 42 -11.87 7.09 2.95
N ALA A 43 -12.16 6.36 4.02
CA ALA A 43 -11.39 5.19 4.42
C ALA A 43 -11.91 3.97 3.69
N VAL A 44 -11.00 3.21 3.09
CA VAL A 44 -11.28 1.94 2.43
C VAL A 44 -10.47 0.86 3.12
N GLY A 45 -11.15 -0.13 3.72
CA GLY A 45 -10.51 -1.26 4.37
C GLY A 45 -10.23 -2.38 3.37
N TYR A 46 -9.04 -2.94 3.45
CA TYR A 46 -8.60 -4.10 2.69
C TYR A 46 -8.12 -5.19 3.64
N ARG A 47 -8.38 -6.45 3.30
CA ARG A 47 -7.87 -7.61 4.03
C ARG A 47 -6.99 -8.43 3.11
N SER A 48 -5.78 -8.72 3.56
CA SER A 48 -4.85 -9.61 2.88
C SER A 48 -5.41 -11.03 2.87
N VAL A 49 -5.34 -11.67 1.69
CA VAL A 49 -5.85 -13.04 1.50
C VAL A 49 -4.92 -14.07 2.15
N ALA A 50 -3.65 -13.75 2.31
CA ALA A 50 -2.65 -14.73 2.73
C ALA A 50 -2.51 -14.90 4.24
N ASP A 51 -2.64 -13.81 4.99
CA ASP A 51 -2.42 -13.76 6.43
C ASP A 51 -3.60 -13.10 7.18
N GLY A 52 -4.59 -12.57 6.45
CA GLY A 52 -5.72 -11.87 7.05
C GLY A 52 -5.38 -10.47 7.57
N ALA A 53 -4.16 -9.96 7.33
CA ALA A 53 -3.76 -8.63 7.77
C ALA A 53 -4.68 -7.55 7.18
N GLU A 54 -5.04 -6.57 7.99
CA GLU A 54 -5.90 -5.47 7.57
C GLU A 54 -5.08 -4.24 7.18
N HIS A 55 -5.41 -3.65 6.03
CA HIS A 55 -4.80 -2.45 5.49
C HIS A 55 -5.88 -1.40 5.27
N ILE A 56 -5.51 -0.13 5.29
CA ILE A 56 -6.46 0.97 5.07
C ILE A 56 -5.90 1.89 3.98
N ALA A 57 -6.72 2.24 2.99
CA ALA A 57 -6.46 3.38 2.13
C ALA A 57 -7.32 4.56 2.56
N VAL A 58 -6.68 5.70 2.82
CA VAL A 58 -7.34 6.99 3.09
C VAL A 58 -7.30 7.80 1.81
N VAL A 59 -8.46 8.05 1.21
CA VAL A 59 -8.59 8.63 -0.14
C VAL A 59 -9.33 9.96 -0.08
N LYS A 60 -8.81 10.95 -0.80
CA LYS A 60 -9.46 12.24 -1.03
C LYS A 60 -9.86 12.35 -2.51
N GLY A 61 -11.08 12.84 -2.76
CA GLY A 61 -11.55 13.18 -4.10
C GLY A 61 -11.60 11.98 -5.05
N ASP A 62 -11.69 12.27 -6.35
CA ASP A 62 -11.57 11.26 -7.40
C ASP A 62 -10.11 11.12 -7.84
N VAL A 63 -9.60 9.90 -7.73
CA VAL A 63 -8.21 9.52 -7.99
C VAL A 63 -8.07 8.58 -9.19
N ALA A 64 -9.17 7.97 -9.67
CA ALA A 64 -9.10 6.94 -10.68
C ALA A 64 -8.62 7.50 -12.03
N GLY A 65 -7.62 6.85 -12.63
CA GLY A 65 -7.06 7.24 -13.93
C GLY A 65 -6.22 8.53 -13.91
N ARG A 66 -5.93 9.10 -12.74
CA ARG A 66 -5.12 10.32 -12.62
C ARG A 66 -3.64 9.99 -12.48
N HIS A 67 -2.79 10.78 -13.14
CA HIS A 67 -1.34 10.55 -13.18
C HIS A 67 -0.53 11.48 -12.24
N ASP A 68 -1.13 12.58 -11.78
CA ASP A 68 -0.51 13.58 -10.88
C ASP A 68 -1.38 13.76 -9.62
N VAL A 69 -1.49 12.70 -8.84
CA VAL A 69 -2.15 12.73 -7.54
C VAL A 69 -1.19 12.24 -6.46
N PRO A 70 -1.03 12.96 -5.34
CA PRO A 70 -0.11 12.54 -4.30
C PRO A 70 -0.54 11.20 -3.72
N VAL A 71 0.42 10.26 -3.69
CA VAL A 71 0.27 8.98 -3.02
C VAL A 71 1.32 8.86 -1.93
N HIS A 72 0.93 8.45 -0.73
CA HIS A 72 1.87 8.13 0.34
C HIS A 72 1.67 6.69 0.78
N ILE A 73 2.75 5.90 0.85
CA ILE A 73 2.70 4.52 1.32
C ILE A 73 3.37 4.47 2.69
N HIS A 74 2.57 4.21 3.71
CA HIS A 74 3.01 4.15 5.09
C HIS A 74 2.98 2.72 5.61
N HIS A 75 4.07 2.28 6.21
CA HIS A 75 4.10 1.02 6.95
C HIS A 75 3.83 1.28 8.42
N ALA A 76 2.83 0.59 8.97
CA ALA A 76 2.36 0.79 10.33
C ALA A 76 3.50 0.86 11.35
N CYS A 77 3.50 1.91 12.17
CA CYS A 77 4.47 2.14 13.23
C CYS A 77 3.74 2.57 14.49
N LEU A 78 3.28 1.62 15.29
CA LEU A 78 2.49 1.90 16.50
C LEU A 78 3.14 2.96 17.41
N ALA A 79 4.45 2.85 17.64
CA ALA A 79 5.19 3.78 18.47
C ALA A 79 5.20 5.21 17.91
N GLY A 80 5.43 5.38 16.60
CA GLY A 80 5.47 6.70 15.97
C GLY A 80 4.08 7.28 15.72
N ASP A 81 3.17 6.47 15.17
CA ASP A 81 1.86 6.91 14.69
C ASP A 81 0.88 7.21 15.84
N VAL A 82 0.95 6.43 16.92
CA VAL A 82 0.00 6.53 18.05
C VAL A 82 0.65 7.16 19.27
N PHE A 83 1.85 6.72 19.62
CA PHE A 83 2.54 7.18 20.83
C PHE A 83 3.49 8.37 20.59
N HIS A 84 3.61 8.85 19.35
CA HIS A 84 4.46 9.99 18.98
C HIS A 84 5.90 9.82 19.49
N ALA A 85 6.42 8.59 19.40
CA ALA A 85 7.75 8.26 19.88
C ALA A 85 8.82 9.10 19.16
N LEU A 86 9.70 9.74 19.94
CA LEU A 86 10.76 10.61 19.43
C LEU A 86 11.88 9.87 18.66
N ALA A 87 11.86 8.53 18.70
CA ALA A 87 12.86 7.69 18.02
C ALA A 87 12.62 7.56 16.51
N CYS A 88 11.46 8.01 15.99
CA CYS A 88 11.13 8.03 14.58
C CYS A 88 10.20 9.20 14.26
N ASP A 89 10.11 9.57 12.98
CA ASP A 89 9.26 10.65 12.47
C ASP A 89 7.97 10.15 11.80
N CYS A 90 7.63 8.86 11.93
CA CYS A 90 6.49 8.21 11.27
C CYS A 90 5.15 8.94 11.48
N GLY A 91 4.86 9.41 12.71
CA GLY A 91 3.64 10.16 13.00
C GLY A 91 3.57 11.46 12.20
N THR A 92 4.65 12.25 12.20
CA THR A 92 4.76 13.49 11.44
C THR A 92 4.65 13.26 9.93
N GLN A 93 5.19 12.14 9.41
CA GLN A 93 5.07 11.78 7.99
C GLN A 93 3.62 11.57 7.57
N ILE A 94 2.80 10.87 8.38
CA ILE A 94 1.36 10.71 8.11
C ILE A 94 0.65 12.07 8.11
N GLU A 95 0.88 12.90 9.13
CA GLU A 95 0.24 14.21 9.24
C GLU A 95 0.56 15.10 8.04
N HIS A 96 1.82 15.11 7.61
CA HIS A 96 2.27 15.86 6.43
C HIS A 96 1.62 15.33 5.15
N ALA A 97 1.55 14.00 4.97
CA ALA A 97 0.93 13.39 3.81
C ALA A 97 -0.58 13.71 3.74
N LEU A 98 -1.32 13.53 4.83
CA LEU A 98 -2.75 13.85 4.88
C LEU A 98 -3.01 15.34 4.60
N THR A 99 -2.20 16.23 5.16
CA THR A 99 -2.30 17.66 4.92
C THR A 99 -2.00 18.03 3.46
N ALA A 100 -1.00 17.39 2.84
CA ALA A 100 -0.66 17.60 1.44
C ALA A 100 -1.77 17.09 0.50
N ILE A 101 -2.34 15.92 0.78
CA ILE A 101 -3.47 15.34 0.05
C ILE A 101 -4.70 16.24 0.15
N GLU A 102 -5.04 16.71 1.35
CA GLU A 102 -6.16 17.65 1.55
C GLU A 102 -5.97 18.90 0.69
N ARG A 103 -4.78 19.52 0.76
CA ARG A 103 -4.46 20.74 0.01
C ARG A 103 -4.55 20.55 -1.50
N ARG A 104 -4.24 19.35 -2.02
CA ARG A 104 -4.37 19.03 -3.45
C ARG A 104 -5.82 18.72 -3.86
N GLY A 105 -6.68 18.38 -2.89
CA GLY A 105 -8.08 18.02 -3.11
C GLY A 105 -8.29 16.64 -3.71
N ALA A 106 -7.22 15.90 -4.00
CA ALA A 106 -7.24 14.52 -4.43
C ALA A 106 -5.91 13.82 -4.09
N GLY A 107 -5.98 12.54 -3.74
CA GLY A 107 -4.80 11.73 -3.41
C GLY A 107 -5.15 10.55 -2.50
N ALA A 108 -4.15 9.74 -2.17
CA ALA A 108 -4.33 8.56 -1.33
C ALA A 108 -3.16 8.33 -0.36
N LEU A 109 -3.45 7.94 0.87
CA LEU A 109 -2.49 7.39 1.82
C LEU A 109 -2.82 5.91 2.05
N LEU A 110 -1.85 5.03 1.82
CA LEU A 110 -1.97 3.61 2.10
C LEU A 110 -1.30 3.32 3.45
N TYR A 111 -2.08 2.93 4.45
CA TYR A 111 -1.61 2.45 5.74
C TYR A 111 -1.55 0.93 5.73
N LEU A 112 -0.35 0.39 5.53
CA LEU A 112 -0.12 -1.05 5.42
C LEU A 112 0.32 -1.60 6.77
N ALA A 113 -0.48 -2.48 7.37
CA ALA A 113 -0.03 -3.33 8.49
C ALA A 113 1.34 -3.95 8.19
N ARG A 114 2.22 -3.98 9.20
CA ARG A 114 3.45 -4.75 9.09
C ARG A 114 3.09 -6.23 9.16
N ALA A 115 3.71 -7.04 8.31
CA ALA A 115 3.65 -8.48 8.46
C ALA A 115 4.22 -8.80 9.82
N ASP A 116 3.42 -9.42 10.68
CA ASP A 116 3.98 -10.24 11.71
C ASP A 116 4.80 -11.32 11.00
N ARG A 117 6.05 -11.50 11.40
CA ARG A 117 6.78 -12.70 10.98
C ARG A 117 6.16 -13.85 11.75
N GLY A 118 4.98 -14.31 11.35
CA GLY A 118 4.37 -15.52 11.86
C GLY A 118 5.36 -16.67 11.69
N GLU A 119 5.41 -17.58 12.66
CA GLU A 119 6.31 -18.75 12.68
C GLU A 119 5.98 -19.80 11.58
N GLY A 120 5.13 -19.46 10.61
CA GLY A 120 4.76 -20.30 9.48
C GLY A 120 5.48 -19.85 8.22
N GLY A 121 6.42 -20.65 7.73
CA GLY A 121 7.17 -20.43 6.48
C GLY A 121 6.34 -20.54 5.19
N HIS A 122 5.23 -19.79 5.08
CA HIS A 122 4.48 -19.64 3.85
C HIS A 122 4.89 -18.33 3.19
N ALA A 123 5.40 -18.42 1.96
CA ALA A 123 5.74 -17.28 1.12
C ALA A 123 4.48 -16.56 0.62
N GLY A 124 3.72 -15.92 1.53
CA GLY A 124 2.59 -15.06 1.19
C GLY A 124 3.03 -13.81 0.41
N PRO A 125 2.14 -13.15 -0.36
CA PRO A 125 2.43 -11.95 -1.15
C PRO A 125 3.21 -10.93 -0.33
N THR A 126 4.23 -10.34 -0.94
CA THR A 126 5.07 -9.37 -0.23
C THR A 126 4.30 -8.07 -0.04
N HIS A 127 4.74 -7.22 0.90
CA HIS A 127 4.15 -5.90 1.09
C HIS A 127 4.11 -5.05 -0.20
N SER A 128 5.04 -5.27 -1.14
CA SER A 128 5.00 -4.59 -2.44
C SER A 128 3.82 -5.01 -3.32
N ASP A 129 3.42 -6.29 -3.25
CA ASP A 129 2.30 -6.82 -4.04
C ASP A 129 0.96 -6.30 -3.50
N VAL A 130 0.83 -6.24 -2.16
CA VAL A 130 -0.35 -5.68 -1.46
C VAL A 130 -0.57 -4.23 -1.85
N GLY A 131 0.47 -3.37 -1.69
CA GLY A 131 0.36 -1.95 -2.02
C GLY A 131 0.01 -1.72 -3.49
N ALA A 132 0.65 -2.46 -4.41
CA ALA A 132 0.37 -2.37 -5.84
C ALA A 132 -1.07 -2.75 -6.19
N GLN A 133 -1.63 -3.78 -5.55
CA GLN A 133 -3.03 -4.18 -5.80
C GLN A 133 -4.03 -3.20 -5.20
N ILE A 134 -3.75 -2.61 -4.04
CA ILE A 134 -4.60 -1.55 -3.48
C ILE A 134 -4.60 -0.35 -4.43
N LEU A 135 -3.43 0.09 -4.93
CA LEU A 135 -3.37 1.17 -5.92
C LEU A 135 -4.16 0.84 -7.20
N ALA A 136 -4.03 -0.38 -7.72
CA ALA A 136 -4.77 -0.83 -8.89
C ALA A 136 -6.30 -0.85 -8.64
N ASP A 137 -6.76 -1.31 -7.47
CA ASP A 137 -8.18 -1.29 -7.09
C ASP A 137 -8.73 0.14 -6.96
N LEU A 138 -7.90 1.09 -6.53
CA LEU A 138 -8.24 2.52 -6.51
C LEU A 138 -8.16 3.19 -7.90
N GLY A 139 -7.72 2.47 -8.93
CA GLY A 139 -7.53 3.00 -10.27
C GLY A 139 -6.31 3.92 -10.42
N LEU A 140 -5.35 3.84 -9.49
CA LEU A 140 -4.12 4.62 -9.49
C LEU A 140 -3.00 3.88 -10.26
N PRO A 141 -2.26 4.57 -11.14
CA PRO A 141 -1.15 3.96 -11.86
C PRO A 141 0.04 3.68 -10.92
N SER A 142 0.84 2.67 -11.25
CA SER A 142 2.02 2.29 -10.46
C SER A 142 3.13 3.36 -10.48
N SER A 143 3.04 4.34 -11.38
CA SER A 143 3.98 5.46 -11.57
C SER A 143 3.49 6.76 -10.90
N THR A 144 2.58 6.66 -9.92
CA THR A 144 2.05 7.83 -9.22
C THR A 144 3.13 8.48 -8.37
N ASP A 145 3.15 9.82 -8.30
CA ASP A 145 4.11 10.56 -7.47
C ASP A 145 3.97 10.16 -6.00
N ILE A 146 4.99 9.45 -5.51
CA ILE A 146 5.07 9.02 -4.12
C ILE A 146 5.62 10.18 -3.31
N LEU A 147 4.81 10.69 -2.39
CA LEU A 147 5.26 11.61 -1.35
C LEU A 147 6.21 10.83 -0.41
N GLN A 148 7.50 11.16 -0.48
CA GLN A 148 8.52 10.70 0.47
C GLN A 148 8.41 11.45 1.79
#